data_AF-A0A661SGH0-F1
#
_entry.id   AF-A0A661SGH0-F1
#
_cell.length_a   1.000
_cell.length_b   1.000
_cell.length_c   1.000
_cell.angle_alpha   90.00
_cell.angle_beta   90.00
_cell.angle_gamma   90.00
#
_symmetry.space_group_name_H-M   'P 1'
#
loop_
_entity.id
_entity.type
_entity.pdbx_description
1 polymer ?
#
loop_
_entity_poly.entity_id
_entity_poly.type
_entity_poly.pdbx_seq_one_letter_code
_entity_poly.pdbx_strand_id
1 'polypeptide(L)'
;MFPNVSRGFYGIYSQAQGNGDGGDIIIKTDELNLSEDAMINGQTYASGRGGNVSLETNRLEVREGGIVTTSTRGTGRAGDISITAKDSVNISGTGVAFDKSYIYTATHSGGNGGDVSISSPESHHW
;
A
#
# COMPACT_ATOMS: atom_id res chain seq x y z
N MET A 1 23.61 23.26 -10.59
CA MET A 1 23.16 23.15 -9.18
C MET A 1 21.66 22.97 -9.22
N PHE A 2 21.16 21.75 -9.01
CA PHE A 2 19.72 21.49 -8.95
C PHE A 2 19.25 21.77 -7.51
N PRO A 3 18.17 22.54 -7.30
CA PRO A 3 17.67 22.78 -5.96
C PRO A 3 17.15 21.47 -5.35
N ASN A 4 17.56 21.19 -4.11
CA ASN A 4 16.98 20.13 -3.29
C ASN A 4 15.53 20.50 -2.96
N VAL A 5 14.59 20.04 -3.78
CA VAL A 5 13.18 20.01 -3.40
C VAL A 5 12.99 18.74 -2.58
N SER A 6 12.74 18.89 -1.28
CA SER A 6 12.23 17.79 -0.47
C SER A 6 10.86 17.42 -1.04
N ARG A 7 10.81 16.38 -1.86
CA ARG A 7 9.55 15.76 -2.29
C ARG A 7 9.05 15.00 -1.07
N GLY A 8 8.04 15.54 -0.39
CA GLY A 8 7.30 14.79 0.60
C GLY A 8 6.59 13.61 -0.06
N PHE A 9 6.36 12.54 0.67
CA PHE A 9 5.46 11.49 0.20
C PHE A 9 4.03 12.04 0.19
N TYR A 10 3.37 11.97 -0.97
CA TYR A 10 1.96 12.33 -1.11
C TYR A 10 1.14 11.05 -1.22
N GLY A 11 -0.04 11.00 -0.60
CA GLY A 11 -0.76 9.74 -0.54
C GLY A 11 -1.93 9.68 0.43
N ILE A 12 -2.45 8.46 0.58
CA ILE A 12 -3.53 8.12 1.50
C ILE A 12 -2.93 7.38 2.69
N TYR A 13 -3.18 7.92 3.89
CA TYR A 13 -2.61 7.41 5.13
C TYR A 13 -3.72 7.10 6.13
N SER A 14 -3.62 5.95 6.75
CA SER A 14 -4.38 5.59 7.95
C SER A 14 -3.39 5.09 8.98
N GLN A 15 -3.11 5.92 9.99
CA GLN A 15 -2.03 5.66 10.93
C GLN A 15 -2.48 5.72 12.38
N ALA A 16 -2.08 4.71 13.16
CA ALA A 16 -2.24 4.72 14.61
C ALA A 16 -0.89 5.05 15.28
N GLN A 17 -0.85 6.17 16.01
CA GLN A 17 0.33 6.59 16.78
C GLN A 17 0.37 5.97 18.19
N GLY A 18 -0.80 5.62 18.74
CA GLY A 18 -0.94 4.97 20.05
C GLY A 18 -1.13 3.46 19.95
N ASN A 19 -1.37 2.81 21.10
CA ASN A 19 -1.51 1.34 21.20
C ASN A 19 -2.79 0.77 20.55
N GLY A 20 -3.61 1.60 19.91
CA GLY A 20 -4.78 1.16 19.16
C GLY A 20 -4.38 0.55 17.82
N ASP A 21 -5.28 -0.25 17.26
CA ASP A 21 -5.13 -0.79 15.92
C ASP A 21 -5.22 0.33 14.87
N GLY A 22 -4.49 0.16 13.77
CA GLY A 22 -4.57 1.05 12.61
C GLY A 22 -5.93 0.95 11.94
N GLY A 23 -6.43 2.08 11.42
CA GLY A 23 -7.64 2.07 10.61
C GLY A 23 -7.39 1.45 9.24
N ASP A 24 -8.41 0.87 8.63
CA ASP A 24 -8.32 0.31 7.29
C ASP A 24 -8.39 1.39 6.20
N ILE A 25 -7.74 1.12 5.06
CA ILE A 25 -7.89 1.91 3.83
C ILE A 25 -8.68 1.09 2.83
N ILE A 26 -9.79 1.63 2.36
CA ILE A 26 -10.67 0.98 1.38
C ILE A 26 -10.80 1.91 0.18
N ILE A 27 -10.38 1.45 -0.99
CA ILE A 27 -10.47 2.21 -2.24
C ILE A 27 -11.27 1.40 -3.26
N LYS A 28 -12.31 2.02 -3.80
CA LYS A 28 -13.12 1.47 -4.88
C LYS A 28 -13.21 2.49 -6.01
N THR A 29 -12.64 2.18 -7.16
CA THR A 29 -12.54 3.09 -8.30
C THR A 29 -12.32 2.30 -9.58
N ASP A 30 -12.77 2.78 -10.73
CA ASP A 30 -12.54 2.08 -12.00
C ASP A 30 -11.05 2.02 -12.36
N GLU A 31 -10.30 3.09 -12.09
CA GLU A 31 -8.87 3.17 -12.30
C GLU A 31 -8.18 3.69 -11.03
N LEU A 32 -7.07 3.04 -10.66
CA LEU A 32 -6.19 3.47 -9.59
C LEU A 32 -4.75 3.56 -10.10
N ASN A 33 -4.21 4.77 -10.13
CA ASN A 33 -2.84 5.06 -10.55
C ASN A 33 -2.03 5.57 -9.36
N LEU A 34 -0.99 4.83 -8.97
CA LEU A 34 0.02 5.26 -8.01
C LEU A 34 1.33 5.49 -8.77
N SER A 35 1.71 6.75 -8.92
CA SER A 35 2.91 7.18 -9.63
C SER A 35 3.67 8.25 -8.85
N GLU A 36 4.87 8.62 -9.30
CA GLU A 36 5.66 9.71 -8.72
C GLU A 36 5.84 9.61 -7.20
N ASP A 37 6.27 8.44 -6.72
CA ASP A 37 6.47 8.15 -5.28
C ASP A 37 5.19 8.24 -4.41
N ALA A 38 3.99 8.16 -5.00
CA ALA A 38 2.73 8.16 -4.27
C ALA A 38 2.55 6.93 -3.37
N MET A 39 1.96 7.12 -2.19
CA MET A 39 1.80 6.06 -1.19
C MET A 39 0.35 5.80 -0.76
N ILE A 40 0.05 4.53 -0.53
CA ILE A 40 -1.07 4.08 0.31
C ILE A 40 -0.45 3.39 1.53
N ASN A 41 -0.72 3.89 2.74
CA ASN A 41 0.00 3.46 3.94
C ASN A 41 -0.94 3.26 5.16
N GLY A 42 -1.16 1.99 5.52
CA GLY A 42 -1.90 1.55 6.71
C GLY A 42 -1.01 1.25 7.93
N GLN A 43 -0.08 2.14 8.29
CA GLN A 43 0.95 1.84 9.30
C GLN A 43 0.50 2.13 10.75
N THR A 44 0.82 1.23 11.68
CA THR A 44 0.70 1.44 13.13
C THR A 44 2.09 1.58 13.77
N TYR A 45 2.28 2.59 14.62
CA TYR A 45 3.58 2.89 15.23
C TYR A 45 3.82 2.22 16.58
N ALA A 46 2.76 1.83 17.29
CA ALA A 46 2.85 1.18 18.60
C ALA A 46 2.37 -0.29 18.55
N SER A 47 1.94 -0.86 19.67
CA SER A 47 1.65 -2.29 19.81
C SER A 47 0.40 -2.79 19.07
N GLY A 48 -0.40 -1.89 18.47
CA GLY A 48 -1.58 -2.25 17.71
C GLY A 48 -1.26 -2.97 16.40
N ARG A 49 -2.28 -3.58 15.82
CA ARG A 49 -2.21 -4.18 14.48
C ARG A 49 -2.07 -3.11 13.42
N GLY A 50 -1.39 -3.43 12.32
CA GLY A 50 -1.39 -2.58 11.12
C GLY A 50 -2.80 -2.53 10.52
N GLY A 51 -3.15 -1.41 9.88
CA GLY A 51 -4.44 -1.28 9.18
C GLY A 51 -4.43 -2.07 7.88
N ASN A 52 -5.53 -2.71 7.53
CA ASN A 52 -5.61 -3.44 6.26
C ASN A 52 -5.76 -2.46 5.09
N VAL A 53 -5.33 -2.89 3.91
CA VAL A 53 -5.55 -2.14 2.66
C VAL A 53 -6.36 -3.00 1.70
N SER A 54 -7.53 -2.52 1.30
CA SER A 54 -8.39 -3.17 0.31
C SER A 54 -8.57 -2.29 -0.91
N LEU A 55 -8.12 -2.78 -2.06
CA LEU A 55 -8.23 -2.10 -3.36
C LEU A 55 -9.14 -2.91 -4.28
N GLU A 56 -10.23 -2.30 -4.72
CA GLU A 56 -11.14 -2.86 -5.72
C GLU A 56 -11.15 -1.93 -6.93
N THR A 57 -10.67 -2.41 -8.07
CA THR A 57 -10.57 -1.61 -9.29
C THR A 57 -10.79 -2.42 -10.56
N ASN A 58 -10.91 -1.75 -11.71
CA ASN A 58 -10.79 -2.44 -12.99
C ASN A 58 -9.31 -2.49 -13.39
N ARG A 59 -8.59 -1.37 -13.27
CA ARG A 59 -7.15 -1.29 -13.58
C ARG A 59 -6.34 -0.67 -12.44
N LEU A 60 -5.33 -1.41 -11.96
CA LEU A 60 -4.34 -0.92 -11.02
C LEU A 60 -2.98 -0.73 -11.71
N GLU A 61 -2.45 0.49 -11.63
CA GLU A 61 -1.09 0.83 -12.06
C GLU A 61 -0.29 1.34 -10.85
N VAL A 62 0.77 0.62 -10.48
CA VAL A 62 1.72 1.02 -9.44
C VAL A 62 3.08 1.22 -10.12
N ARG A 63 3.39 2.46 -10.47
CA ARG A 63 4.55 2.83 -11.29
C ARG A 63 5.37 3.95 -10.71
N GLU A 64 6.55 4.20 -11.27
CA GLU A 64 7.34 5.42 -10.95
C GLU A 64 7.55 5.65 -9.44
N GLY A 65 7.74 4.58 -8.65
CA GLY A 65 7.91 4.67 -7.20
C GLY A 65 6.64 4.55 -6.39
N GLY A 66 5.50 4.25 -7.00
CA GLY A 66 4.23 4.03 -6.32
C GLY A 66 4.33 2.88 -5.30
N ILE A 67 3.71 3.07 -4.13
CA ILE A 67 3.79 2.10 -3.03
C ILE A 67 2.42 1.86 -2.42
N VAL A 68 2.10 0.58 -2.21
CA VAL A 68 1.01 0.15 -1.34
C VAL A 68 1.61 -0.61 -0.16
N THR A 69 1.32 -0.17 1.05
CA THR A 69 1.88 -0.79 2.24
C THR A 69 0.98 -0.74 3.45
N THR A 70 1.16 -1.74 4.30
CA THR A 70 0.69 -1.75 5.68
C THR A 70 1.82 -2.29 6.55
N SER A 71 1.94 -1.76 7.75
CA SER A 71 2.98 -2.21 8.66
C SER A 71 2.62 -1.94 10.10
N THR A 72 3.34 -2.60 11.00
CA THR A 72 3.37 -2.22 12.41
C THR A 72 4.79 -2.17 12.93
N ARG A 73 5.07 -1.15 13.74
CA ARG A 73 6.35 -1.00 14.45
C ARG A 73 6.32 -1.62 15.85
N GLY A 74 5.15 -1.99 16.35
CA GLY A 74 5.02 -2.72 17.61
C GLY A 74 4.77 -4.21 17.42
N THR A 75 4.33 -4.85 18.50
CA THR A 75 4.18 -6.32 18.58
C THR A 75 2.90 -6.85 17.95
N GLY A 76 2.02 -5.98 17.44
CA GLY A 76 0.83 -6.38 16.70
C GLY A 76 1.18 -7.09 15.39
N ARG A 77 0.20 -7.77 14.78
CA ARG A 77 0.36 -8.28 13.40
C ARG A 77 0.24 -7.10 12.42
N ALA A 78 1.04 -7.06 11.36
CA ALA A 78 0.81 -6.11 10.27
C ALA A 78 -0.55 -6.36 9.60
N GLY A 79 -1.13 -5.34 8.98
CA GLY A 79 -2.36 -5.53 8.21
C GLY A 79 -2.11 -6.40 6.99
N ASP A 80 -3.20 -6.86 6.38
CA ASP A 80 -3.15 -7.54 5.09
C ASP A 80 -3.41 -6.54 3.95
N ILE A 81 -2.89 -6.84 2.77
CA ILE A 81 -3.19 -6.10 1.53
C ILE A 81 -3.96 -7.02 0.61
N SER A 82 -5.17 -6.61 0.23
CA SER A 82 -6.03 -7.34 -0.70
C SER A 82 -6.35 -6.46 -1.91
N ILE A 83 -6.03 -6.96 -3.10
CA ILE A 83 -6.19 -6.26 -4.36
C ILE A 83 -7.02 -7.14 -5.30
N THR A 84 -8.15 -6.60 -5.75
CA THR A 84 -8.94 -7.17 -6.83
C THR A 84 -8.98 -6.18 -7.98
N ALA A 85 -8.40 -6.53 -9.12
CA ALA A 85 -8.46 -5.71 -10.34
C ALA A 85 -9.08 -6.52 -11.49
N LYS A 86 -10.24 -6.10 -12.01
CA LYS A 86 -10.97 -6.88 -13.01
C LYS A 86 -10.20 -7.08 -14.33
N ASP A 87 -9.47 -6.07 -14.76
CA ASP A 87 -8.79 -6.09 -16.05
C ASP A 87 -7.29 -6.39 -15.88
N SER A 88 -6.60 -5.63 -15.02
CA SER A 88 -5.14 -5.76 -14.89
C SER A 88 -4.58 -5.18 -13.59
N VAL A 89 -3.50 -5.80 -13.12
CA VAL A 89 -2.57 -5.23 -12.14
C VAL A 89 -1.19 -5.11 -12.78
N ASN A 90 -0.66 -3.89 -12.84
CA ASN A 90 0.68 -3.61 -13.32
C ASN A 90 1.50 -2.95 -12.19
N ILE A 91 2.64 -3.55 -11.86
CA ILE A 91 3.58 -3.04 -10.86
C ILE A 91 4.93 -2.98 -11.53
N SER A 92 5.42 -1.77 -11.81
CA SER A 92 6.65 -1.58 -12.58
C SER A 92 7.36 -0.26 -12.24
N GLY A 93 8.58 -0.09 -12.73
CA GLY A 93 9.29 1.18 -12.62
C GLY A 93 9.89 1.47 -11.24
N THR A 94 10.58 2.61 -11.21
CA THR A 94 11.46 3.06 -10.13
C THR A 94 11.11 4.49 -9.75
N GLY A 95 11.06 4.77 -8.45
CA GLY A 95 10.81 6.10 -7.91
C GLY A 95 12.09 6.88 -7.65
N VAL A 96 11.93 8.12 -7.17
CA VAL A 96 13.08 8.90 -6.68
C VAL A 96 13.37 8.58 -5.22
N ALA A 97 12.34 8.20 -4.45
CA ALA A 97 12.45 8.10 -3.00
C ALA A 97 12.74 6.68 -2.48
N PHE A 98 12.26 5.65 -3.19
CA PHE A 98 12.36 4.26 -2.73
C PHE A 98 12.93 3.28 -3.79
N ASP A 99 13.54 3.82 -4.85
CA ASP A 99 14.14 3.12 -5.99
C ASP A 99 13.23 2.18 -6.79
N LYS A 100 12.14 1.63 -6.24
CA LYS A 100 11.24 0.67 -6.92
C LYS A 100 9.79 0.87 -6.49
N SER A 101 8.86 0.57 -7.39
CA SER A 101 7.45 0.41 -7.03
C SER A 101 7.23 -0.95 -6.36
N TYR A 102 6.44 -1.01 -5.28
CA TYR A 102 6.18 -2.27 -4.58
C TYR A 102 4.87 -2.30 -3.78
N ILE A 103 4.41 -3.52 -3.50
CA ILE A 103 3.29 -3.82 -2.62
C ILE A 103 3.82 -4.76 -1.53
N TYR A 104 3.75 -4.34 -0.26
CA TYR A 104 4.34 -5.13 0.82
C TYR A 104 3.66 -4.90 2.17
N THR A 105 3.66 -5.93 3.00
CA THR A 105 3.37 -5.84 4.44
C THR A 105 4.68 -5.97 5.22
N ALA A 106 4.78 -5.34 6.38
CA ALA A 106 5.91 -5.54 7.27
C ALA A 106 5.56 -5.43 8.74
N THR A 107 6.13 -6.32 9.54
CA THR A 107 6.17 -6.19 11.01
C THR A 107 7.60 -5.97 11.43
N HIS A 108 7.87 -4.83 12.08
CA HIS A 108 9.23 -4.44 12.45
C HIS A 108 9.61 -4.80 13.90
N SER A 109 8.72 -5.52 14.61
CA SER A 109 8.95 -6.02 15.97
C SER A 109 8.54 -7.50 16.06
N GLY A 110 8.22 -8.01 17.26
CA GLY A 110 7.94 -9.43 17.51
C GLY A 110 6.59 -9.96 17.01
N GLY A 111 5.82 -9.17 16.26
CA GLY A 111 4.53 -9.61 15.71
C GLY A 111 4.66 -10.35 14.37
N ASN A 112 3.60 -11.03 13.95
CA ASN A 112 3.58 -11.73 12.66
C ASN A 112 3.45 -10.75 11.49
N GLY A 113 4.01 -11.08 10.34
CA GLY A 113 3.71 -10.38 9.08
C GLY A 113 2.25 -10.57 8.66
N GLY A 114 1.76 -9.64 7.84
CA GLY A 114 0.51 -9.76 7.12
C GLY A 114 0.71 -10.34 5.73
N ASP A 115 -0.39 -10.68 5.07
CA ASP A 115 -0.42 -11.30 3.75
C ASP A 115 -0.67 -10.26 2.65
N VAL A 116 -0.12 -10.51 1.46
CA VAL A 116 -0.45 -9.78 0.23
C VAL A 116 -1.19 -10.73 -0.70
N SER A 117 -2.43 -10.38 -1.07
CA SER A 117 -3.24 -11.12 -2.03
C SER A 117 -3.61 -10.21 -3.20
N ILE A 118 -3.36 -10.69 -4.41
CA ILE A 118 -3.65 -9.98 -5.65
C ILE A 118 -4.40 -10.91 -6.58
N SER A 119 -5.55 -10.47 -7.06
CA SER A 119 -6.40 -11.23 -7.97
C SER A 119 -6.83 -10.36 -9.15
N SER A 120 -6.70 -10.92 -10.34
CA SER A 120 -7.32 -10.41 -11.56
C SER A 120 -8.15 -11.52 -12.18
N PRO A 121 -9.39 -11.74 -11.68
CA PRO A 121 -10.24 -12.77 -12.22
C PRO A 121 -10.62 -12.37 -13.65
N GLU A 122 -10.48 -13.30 -14.60
CA GLU A 122 -10.89 -13.07 -15.98
C GLU A 122 -12.34 -12.55 -16.03
N SER A 123 -12.57 -11.48 -16.77
CA SER A 123 -13.92 -11.08 -17.15
C SER A 123 -14.43 -12.11 -18.17
N HIS A 124 -15.31 -13.01 -17.74
CA HIS A 124 -16.05 -13.86 -18.67
C HIS A 124 -16.96 -12.97 -19.55
N HIS A 125 -16.45 -12.58 -20.70
CA HIS A 125 -17.25 -12.00 -21.78
C HIS A 125 -17.95 -13.15 -22.52
N TRP A 126 -19.29 -13.16 -22.51
CA TRP A 126 -20.16 -14.03 -23.30
C TRP A 126 -20.59 -13.34 -24.59
#